data_AF-A0A369IEF1-F1
#
_entry.id   AF-A0A369IEF1-F1
#
_cell.length_a   1.000
_cell.length_b   1.000
_cell.length_c   1.000
_cell.angle_alpha   90.00
_cell.angle_beta   90.00
_cell.angle_gamma   90.00
#
_symmetry.space_group_name_H-M   'P 1'
#
loop_
_entity.id
_entity.type
_entity.pdbx_description
1 polymer ?
#
loop_
_entity_poly.entity_id
_entity_poly.type
_entity_poly.pdbx_seq_one_letter_code
_entity_poly.pdbx_strand_id
1 'polypeptide(L)' 'MQQLLQILVFKTTVKTPQDRATLAPFMATLEQINRWTVDCEDCDCVLRVEADGVSPRKIIELAQQAGFECVELRD' A
#
# COMPACT_ATOMS: atom_id res chain seq x y z
N MET A 1 3.68 -9.21 24.24
CA MET A 1 2.46 -8.74 23.57
C MET A 1 2.55 -9.19 22.13
N GLN A 2 1.58 -9.95 21.63
CA GLN A 2 1.56 -10.33 20.22
C GLN A 2 1.15 -9.09 19.42
N GLN A 3 2.04 -8.59 18.56
CA GLN A 3 1.68 -7.59 17.56
C GLN A 3 0.69 -8.23 16.58
N LEU A 4 -0.48 -7.62 16.37
CA LEU A 4 -1.48 -8.08 15.42
C LEU A 4 -1.09 -7.55 14.04
N LEU A 5 -0.45 -8.41 13.25
CA LEU A 5 -0.06 -8.08 11.89
C LEU A 5 -1.34 -7.94 11.03
N GLN A 6 -1.59 -6.73 10.55
CA GLN A 6 -2.75 -6.40 9.72
C GLN A 6 -2.37 -6.50 8.24
N ILE A 7 -3.24 -7.15 7.47
CA ILE A 7 -3.14 -7.19 6.01
C ILE A 7 -4.16 -6.22 5.45
N LEU A 8 -3.68 -5.16 4.82
CA LEU A 8 -4.49 -4.14 4.18
C LEU A 8 -4.36 -4.31 2.66
N VAL A 9 -5.48 -4.27 1.95
CA VAL A 9 -5.54 -4.51 0.51
C VAL A 9 -6.21 -3.34 -0.17
N PHE A 10 -5.63 -2.88 -1.27
CA PHE A 10 -6.07 -1.69 -1.98
C PHE A 10 -6.03 -1.92 -3.49
N LYS A 11 -7.00 -1.38 -4.21
CA LYS A 11 -6.90 -1.16 -5.65
C LYS A 11 -6.06 0.10 -5.88
N THR A 12 -5.13 0.06 -6.82
CA THR A 12 -4.23 1.19 -7.10
C THR A 12 -3.88 1.35 -8.58
N THR A 13 -3.39 2.53 -8.96
CA THR A 13 -2.83 2.79 -10.29
C THR A 13 -1.32 2.55 -10.40
N VAL A 14 -0.67 2.14 -9.32
CA VAL A 14 0.77 1.75 -9.31
C VAL A 14 0.93 0.49 -10.15
N LYS A 15 1.61 0.59 -11.31
CA LYS A 15 1.67 -0.50 -12.31
C LYS A 15 3.09 -0.93 -12.63
N THR A 16 3.96 0.05 -12.81
CA THR A 16 5.30 -0.14 -13.36
C THR A 16 6.36 -0.24 -12.26
N PRO A 17 7.55 -0.77 -12.56
CA PRO A 17 8.69 -0.69 -11.65
C PRO A 17 9.02 0.75 -11.22
N GLN A 18 8.86 1.71 -12.13
CA GLN A 18 9.06 3.13 -11.88
C GLN A 18 8.03 3.68 -10.89
N ASP A 19 6.75 3.31 -11.03
CA ASP A 19 5.71 3.71 -10.08
C ASP A 19 6.01 3.18 -8.68
N ARG A 20 6.45 1.92 -8.59
CA ARG A 20 6.87 1.31 -7.33
C ARG A 20 8.06 2.05 -6.70
N ALA A 21 9.04 2.45 -7.51
CA ALA A 21 10.17 3.25 -7.04
C ALA A 21 9.75 4.64 -6.55
N THR A 22 8.76 5.27 -7.21
CA THR A 22 8.16 6.53 -6.75
C THR A 22 7.39 6.37 -5.44
N LEU A 23 6.67 5.26 -5.25
CA LEU A 23 5.89 5.01 -4.04
C LEU A 23 6.75 4.57 -2.83
N ALA A 24 7.85 3.86 -3.08
CA ALA A 24 8.72 3.31 -2.05
C ALA A 24 9.16 4.32 -0.95
N PRO A 25 9.65 5.54 -1.26
CA PRO A 25 10.04 6.49 -0.23
C PRO A 25 8.87 6.93 0.66
N PHE A 26 7.64 6.97 0.14
CA PHE A 26 6.45 7.31 0.92
C PHE A 26 6.10 6.18 1.89
N MET A 27 6.12 4.93 1.42
CA MET A 27 5.88 3.77 2.29
C MET A 27 6.96 3.66 3.39
N ALA A 28 8.21 3.98 3.05
CA ALA A 28 9.32 3.99 4.02
C ALA A 28 9.18 5.06 5.13
N THR A 29 8.26 6.02 4.99
CA THR A 29 7.98 6.99 6.07
C THR A 29 7.20 6.39 7.24
N LEU A 30 6.60 5.21 7.07
CA LEU A 30 5.84 4.52 8.10
C LEU A 30 6.58 3.28 8.59
N GLU A 31 7.17 3.40 9.77
CA GLU A 31 7.84 2.27 10.45
C GLU A 31 6.88 1.11 10.78
N GLN A 32 5.58 1.38 10.78
CA GLN A 32 4.53 0.38 10.97
C GLN A 32 4.39 -0.58 9.78
N ILE A 33 4.88 -0.21 8.59
CA ILE A 33 4.82 -1.07 7.40
C ILE A 33 5.98 -2.06 7.45
N ASN A 34 5.64 -3.34 7.62
CA ASN A 34 6.62 -4.43 7.59
C ASN A 34 6.97 -4.81 6.14
N ARG A 35 5.95 -4.86 5.28
CA ARG A 35 6.09 -5.28 3.89
C ARG A 35 4.95 -4.74 3.05
N TRP A 36 5.21 -4.50 1.77
CA TRP A 36 4.16 -4.28 0.80
C TRP A 36 4.53 -4.87 -0.55
N THR A 37 3.51 -5.24 -1.32
CA THR A 37 3.65 -5.77 -2.69
C THR A 37 2.57 -5.16 -3.57
N VAL A 38 2.89 -4.98 -4.84
CA VAL A 38 1.90 -4.62 -5.86
C VAL A 38 1.82 -5.75 -6.84
N ASP A 39 0.63 -6.33 -6.94
CA ASP A 39 0.29 -7.34 -7.90
C ASP A 39 -0.55 -6.71 -9.02
N CYS A 40 -0.26 -7.05 -10.27
CA CYS A 40 -0.98 -6.54 -11.45
C CYS A 40 -1.27 -7.69 -12.42
N GLU A 41 -1.63 -8.87 -11.91
CA GLU A 41 -1.92 -10.05 -12.74
C GLU A 41 -3.15 -9.85 -13.65
N ASP A 42 -4.09 -8.96 -13.29
CA ASP A 42 -5.30 -8.64 -14.06
C ASP A 42 -5.35 -7.15 -14.51
N CYS A 43 -6.50 -6.69 -15.01
CA CYS A 43 -6.72 -5.29 -15.41
C CYS A 43 -6.51 -4.29 -14.26
N ASP A 44 -6.65 -4.74 -13.02
CA ASP A 44 -6.50 -3.94 -11.82
C ASP A 44 -5.20 -4.29 -11.10
N CYS A 45 -4.51 -3.26 -10.57
CA CYS A 45 -3.38 -3.48 -9.68
C CYS A 45 -3.82 -3.45 -8.22
N VAL A 46 -3.33 -4.41 -7.46
CA VAL A 46 -3.63 -4.61 -6.05
C VAL A 46 -2.37 -4.33 -5.24
N LEU A 47 -2.43 -3.29 -4.42
CA LEU A 47 -1.44 -3.02 -3.38
C LEU A 47 -1.84 -3.79 -2.12
N ARG A 48 -0.96 -4.67 -1.66
CA ARG A 48 -1.08 -5.37 -0.38
C ARG A 48 -0.04 -4.83 0.58
N VAL A 49 -0.47 -4.45 1.78
CA VAL A 49 0.39 -3.91 2.84
C VAL A 49 0.25 -4.76 4.09
N GLU A 50 1.38 -5.23 4.60
CA GLU A 50 1.53 -5.89 5.89
C GLU A 50 2.03 -4.85 6.89
N ALA A 51 1.21 -4.49 7.88
CA ALA A 51 1.54 -3.44 8.83
C ALA A 51 1.00 -3.70 10.25
N ASP A 52 1.57 -3.06 11.26
CA ASP A 52 1.09 -3.11 12.64
C ASP A 52 0.66 -1.72 13.13
N GLY A 53 -0.62 -1.57 13.48
CA GLY A 53 -1.15 -0.32 14.03
C GLY A 53 -1.29 0.83 13.03
N VAL A 54 -1.31 0.55 11.72
CA VAL A 54 -1.51 1.57 10.68
C VAL A 54 -2.95 1.60 10.20
N SER A 55 -3.52 2.80 10.04
CA SER A 55 -4.87 2.91 9.47
C SER A 55 -4.83 2.80 7.94
N PRO A 56 -5.83 2.17 7.30
CA PRO A 56 -5.93 2.12 5.83
C PRO A 56 -5.91 3.49 5.17
N ARG A 57 -6.56 4.47 5.81
CA ARG A 57 -6.58 5.86 5.37
C ARG A 57 -5.18 6.45 5.21
N LYS A 58 -4.25 6.11 6.11
CA LYS A 58 -2.88 6.63 6.04
C LYS A 58 -2.13 6.11 4.82
N ILE A 59 -2.35 4.84 4.46
CA ILE A 59 -1.77 4.22 3.26
C ILE A 59 -2.33 4.88 1.99
N ILE A 60 -3.64 5.15 1.95
CA ILE A 60 -4.30 5.85 0.85
C ILE A 60 -3.71 7.26 0.67
N GLU A 61 -3.57 8.02 1.77
CA GLU A 61 -3.02 9.37 1.74
C GLU A 61 -1.58 9.39 1.20
N LEU A 62 -0.73 8.42 1.57
CA LEU A 62 0.63 8.32 1.05
C LEU A 62 0.66 7.99 -0.45
N ALA A 63 -0.17 7.06 -0.90
CA ALA A 63 -0.27 6.73 -2.32
C ALA A 63 -0.75 7.95 -3.15
N GLN A 64 -1.74 8.68 -2.64
CA GLN A 64 -2.23 9.91 -3.28
C GLN A 64 -1.17 11.03 -3.31
N GLN A 65 -0.39 11.20 -2.24
CA GLN A 65 0.73 12.14 -2.20
C GLN A 65 1.83 11.78 -3.21
N ALA A 66 2.02 10.49 -3.47
CA ALA A 66 2.92 9.99 -4.50
C ALA A 66 2.35 10.10 -5.93
N GLY A 67 1.11 10.58 -6.09
CA GLY A 67 0.44 10.77 -7.38
C GLY A 67 -0.37 9.57 -7.88
N PHE A 68 -0.69 8.60 -7.01
CA PHE A 68 -1.44 7.39 -7.37
C PHE A 68 -2.85 7.38 -6.79
N GLU A 69 -3.78 6.79 -7.53
CA GLU A 69 -5.08 6.44 -6.97
C GLU A 69 -4.90 5.21 -6.08
N CYS A 70 -5.62 5.19 -4.97
CA CYS A 70 -5.59 4.11 -3.99
C CYS A 70 -6.93 4.06 -3.28
N VAL A 71 -7.58 2.89 -3.32
CA VAL A 71 -8.90 2.66 -2.71
C VAL A 71 -8.84 1.37 -1.93
N GLU A 72 -9.21 1.42 -0.65
CA GLU A 72 -9.29 0.23 0.21
C GLU A 72 -10.30 -0.76 -0.36
N LEU A 73 -9.87 -2.02 -0.54
CA LEU A 73 -10.74 -3.13 -0.86
C LEU A 73 -11.13 -3.78 0.47
N ARG A 74 -12.39 -3.60 0.84
CA ARG A 74 -13.00 -4.30 1.97
C ARG A 74 -13.75 -5.51 1.40
N ASP A 75 -13.54 -6.67 2.01
CA ASP A 75 -14.42 -7.84 1.81
C ASP A 75 -15.88 -7.50 2.16
#